data_AF-A0A9E5KV51-F1
#
_entry.id   AF-A0A9E5KV51-F1
#
_cell.length_a   1.000
_cell.length_b   1.000
_cell.length_c   1.000
_cell.angle_alpha   90.00
_cell.angle_beta   90.00
_cell.angle_gamma   90.00
#
_symmetry.space_group_name_H-M   'P 1'
#
loop_
_entity.id
_entity.type
_entity.pdbx_description
1 polymer ?
#
loop_
_entity_poly.entity_id
_entity_poly.type
_entity_poly.pdbx_seq_one_letter_code
_entity_poly.pdbx_strand_id
1 'polypeptide(L)'
;KDAFYTYRYYQVGDKECPALYFDPLIIVGGDSYKDSTLEPNYAARCDEHHYLPGKEYTFFHLKPLGELSARGDEKPLFKELDALKNDIQHSMLYQNFCDRYQGKPDEEIFFNALLPQNIAEKALVFLFCEQNLVPEEMLLRFVSQLDLDTNYLAKVLADNKRPVSFAQPFLF
;
A
#
# COMPACT_ATOMS: atom_id res chain seq x y z
N LYS A 1 17.89 -9.09 -23.94
CA LYS A 1 18.09 -7.64 -23.65
C LYS A 1 17.68 -7.55 -22.19
N ASP A 2 18.61 -7.79 -21.28
CA ASP A 2 18.23 -8.24 -19.94
C ASP A 2 18.41 -7.06 -18.99
N ALA A 3 17.37 -6.21 -18.93
CA ALA A 3 17.28 -5.22 -17.88
C ALA A 3 16.82 -5.95 -16.61
N PHE A 4 17.60 -5.80 -15.54
CA PHE A 4 17.22 -6.27 -14.22
C PHE A 4 16.66 -5.10 -13.42
N TYR A 5 15.45 -5.27 -12.89
CA TYR A 5 14.77 -4.28 -12.08
C TYR A 5 14.82 -4.69 -10.61
N THR A 6 14.93 -3.69 -9.73
CA THR A 6 14.73 -3.89 -8.31
C THR A 6 13.27 -4.28 -8.08
N TYR A 7 13.08 -5.51 -7.63
CA TYR A 7 11.80 -6.10 -7.31
C TYR A 7 11.66 -6.21 -5.80
N ARG A 8 10.56 -5.68 -5.28
CA ARG A 8 10.24 -5.70 -3.86
C ARG A 8 9.09 -6.65 -3.62
N TYR A 9 9.23 -7.53 -2.65
CA TYR A 9 8.25 -8.56 -2.35
C TYR A 9 8.22 -8.87 -0.85
N TYR A 10 7.10 -9.37 -0.38
CA TYR A 10 6.96 -9.94 0.94
C TYR A 10 6.98 -11.46 0.82
N GLN A 11 7.46 -12.13 1.85
CA GLN A 11 7.25 -13.55 2.00
C GLN A 11 6.17 -13.75 3.06
N VAL A 12 5.13 -14.51 2.72
CA VAL A 12 4.05 -14.85 3.65
C VAL A 12 3.90 -16.37 3.66
N GLY A 13 4.59 -17.03 4.60
CA GLY A 13 4.66 -18.48 4.62
C GLY A 13 5.44 -19.00 3.41
N ASP A 14 4.83 -19.86 2.59
CA ASP A 14 5.41 -20.38 1.34
C ASP A 14 5.16 -19.48 0.12
N LYS A 15 4.49 -18.34 0.29
CA LYS A 15 4.06 -17.47 -0.82
C LYS A 15 4.95 -16.25 -1.01
N GLU A 16 5.48 -16.10 -2.22
CA GLU A 16 6.03 -14.82 -2.70
C GLU A 16 4.87 -13.86 -3.01
N CYS A 17 4.92 -12.67 -2.41
CA CYS A 17 3.87 -11.66 -2.51
C CYS A 17 4.50 -10.37 -3.06
N PRO A 18 4.39 -10.07 -4.37
CA PRO A 18 4.93 -8.84 -4.92
C PRO A 18 4.35 -7.61 -4.20
N ALA A 19 5.18 -6.61 -3.91
CA ALA A 19 4.70 -5.39 -3.28
C ALA A 19 3.72 -4.64 -4.21
N LEU A 20 2.63 -4.13 -3.64
CA LEU A 20 1.69 -3.28 -4.36
C LEU A 20 2.41 -2.04 -4.92
N TYR A 21 1.96 -1.55 -6.08
CA TYR A 21 2.61 -0.42 -6.75
C TYR A 21 2.64 0.86 -5.89
N PHE A 22 1.64 1.05 -5.04
CA PHE A 22 1.55 2.16 -4.09
C PHE A 22 2.20 1.86 -2.73
N ASP A 23 2.85 0.71 -2.55
CA ASP A 23 3.52 0.40 -1.30
C ASP A 23 4.71 1.37 -1.12
N PRO A 24 4.73 2.21 -0.08
CA PRO A 24 5.76 3.24 0.08
C PRO A 24 7.15 2.62 0.15
N LEU A 25 8.16 3.34 -0.34
CA LEU A 25 9.53 2.88 -0.22
C LEU A 25 9.92 2.79 1.26
N ILE A 26 10.33 1.61 1.71
CA ILE A 26 10.81 1.37 3.08
C ILE A 26 12.28 1.01 2.98
N ILE A 27 13.15 1.78 3.62
CA ILE A 27 14.58 1.46 3.68
C ILE A 27 14.75 0.37 4.72
N VAL A 28 14.94 -0.86 4.26
CA VAL A 28 15.19 -2.01 5.12
C VAL A 28 16.69 -2.19 5.27
N GLY A 29 17.19 -2.22 6.50
CA GLY A 29 18.61 -2.48 6.77
C GLY A 29 18.95 -3.96 6.60
N GLY A 30 19.81 -4.28 5.63
CA GLY A 30 20.54 -5.55 5.53
C GLY A 30 20.02 -6.55 4.49
N ASP A 31 20.94 -7.38 3.99
CA ASP A 31 20.72 -8.47 3.02
C ASP A 31 20.04 -9.72 3.62
N SER A 32 19.37 -9.59 4.76
CA SER A 32 18.73 -10.73 5.42
C SER A 32 17.35 -10.99 4.83
N TYR A 33 17.10 -12.26 4.51
CA TYR A 33 15.78 -12.74 4.12
C TYR A 33 14.79 -12.65 5.27
N LYS A 34 13.54 -12.28 4.95
CA LYS A 34 12.46 -12.08 5.92
C LYS A 34 11.19 -12.81 5.48
N ASP A 35 10.71 -13.70 6.32
CA ASP A 35 9.33 -14.21 6.27
C ASP A 35 8.45 -13.27 7.09
N SER A 36 7.81 -12.32 6.41
CA SER A 36 7.10 -11.21 7.03
C SER A 36 6.05 -10.62 6.10
N THR A 37 4.89 -10.31 6.68
CA THR A 37 3.81 -9.53 6.05
C THR A 37 4.01 -8.01 6.18
N LEU A 38 5.00 -7.56 6.95
CA LEU A 38 5.24 -6.15 7.29
C LEU A 38 6.53 -5.61 6.69
N GLU A 39 7.56 -6.44 6.56
CA GLU A 39 8.87 -6.03 6.07
C GLU A 39 9.18 -6.70 4.73
N PRO A 40 9.43 -5.92 3.66
CA PRO A 40 9.72 -6.49 2.37
C PRO A 40 11.17 -6.97 2.26
N ASN A 41 11.37 -7.92 1.34
CA ASN A 41 12.64 -8.30 0.75
C ASN A 41 12.86 -7.56 -0.58
N TYR A 42 14.12 -7.53 -1.03
CA TYR A 42 14.52 -6.95 -2.31
C TYR A 42 15.29 -7.96 -3.14
N ALA A 43 15.02 -8.01 -4.44
CA ALA A 43 15.72 -8.85 -5.39
C ALA A 43 15.88 -8.16 -6.75
N ALA A 44 16.74 -8.70 -7.60
CA ALA A 44 16.79 -8.35 -9.02
C ALA A 44 15.92 -9.34 -9.82
N ARG A 45 15.07 -8.84 -10.73
CA ARG A 45 14.23 -9.64 -11.64
C ARG A 45 14.31 -9.12 -13.07
N CYS A 46 14.15 -10.00 -14.05
CA CYS A 46 13.98 -9.60 -15.45
C CYS A 46 12.55 -9.06 -15.69
N ASP A 47 12.33 -8.42 -16.84
CA ASP A 47 11.04 -7.84 -17.24
C ASP A 47 9.85 -8.82 -17.08
N GLU A 48 10.04 -10.08 -17.45
CA GLU A 48 8.99 -11.12 -17.40
C GLU A 48 8.55 -11.45 -15.96
N HIS A 49 9.45 -11.31 -15.00
CA HIS A 49 9.20 -11.65 -13.59
C HIS A 49 9.14 -10.40 -12.69
N HIS A 50 9.00 -9.23 -13.29
CA HIS A 50 8.89 -7.95 -12.58
C HIS A 50 7.42 -7.53 -12.48
N TYR A 51 6.72 -8.13 -11.52
CA TYR A 51 5.30 -7.87 -11.29
C TYR A 51 5.07 -6.48 -10.67
N LEU A 52 4.09 -5.75 -11.20
CA LEU A 52 3.66 -4.42 -10.71
C LEU A 52 2.17 -4.44 -10.34
N PRO A 53 1.76 -5.26 -9.35
CA PRO A 53 0.37 -5.39 -8.96
C PRO A 53 -0.22 -4.05 -8.48
N GLY A 54 -1.47 -3.80 -8.83
CA GLY A 54 -2.17 -2.58 -8.39
C GLY A 54 -1.74 -1.29 -9.08
N LYS A 55 -0.86 -1.33 -10.09
CA LYS A 55 -0.46 -0.13 -10.84
C LYS A 55 -1.66 0.62 -11.45
N GLU A 56 -2.59 -0.10 -12.07
CA GLU A 56 -3.80 0.50 -12.61
C GLU A 56 -4.68 1.09 -11.50
N TYR A 57 -4.96 0.30 -10.47
CA TYR A 57 -5.64 0.76 -9.27
C TYR A 57 -5.05 2.08 -8.72
N THR A 58 -3.72 2.18 -8.61
CA THR A 58 -3.06 3.39 -8.10
C THR A 58 -3.42 4.63 -8.91
N PHE A 59 -3.36 4.55 -10.24
CA PHE A 59 -3.53 5.74 -11.10
C PHE A 59 -4.98 6.07 -11.43
N PHE A 60 -5.87 5.08 -11.50
CA PHE A 60 -7.25 5.28 -11.92
C PHE A 60 -8.26 5.25 -10.77
N HIS A 61 -7.86 4.79 -9.58
CA HIS A 61 -8.72 4.75 -8.39
C HIS A 61 -8.09 5.52 -7.22
N LEU A 62 -6.99 5.02 -6.66
CA LEU A 62 -6.42 5.57 -5.41
C LEU A 62 -6.04 7.05 -5.53
N LYS A 63 -5.28 7.43 -6.55
CA LYS A 63 -4.86 8.82 -6.76
C LYS A 63 -6.07 9.75 -7.00
N PRO A 64 -7.03 9.44 -7.90
CA PRO A 64 -8.26 10.21 -8.03
C PRO A 64 -9.05 10.38 -6.72
N LEU A 65 -9.13 9.35 -5.87
CA LEU A 65 -9.75 9.44 -4.54
C LEU A 65 -9.01 10.41 -3.61
N GLY A 66 -7.67 10.41 -3.67
CA GLY A 66 -6.83 11.41 -3.00
C GLY A 66 -7.11 12.84 -3.49
N GLU A 67 -7.22 13.03 -4.81
CA GLU A 67 -7.52 14.33 -5.41
C GLU A 67 -8.92 14.85 -5.04
N LEU A 68 -9.91 13.97 -4.94
CA LEU A 68 -11.26 14.31 -4.46
C LEU A 68 -11.24 14.73 -2.99
N SER A 69 -10.52 13.97 -2.15
CA SER A 69 -10.33 14.31 -0.73
C SER A 69 -9.66 15.66 -0.54
N ALA A 70 -8.62 15.96 -1.35
CA ALA A 70 -7.95 17.26 -1.35
C ALA A 70 -8.89 18.43 -1.72
N ARG A 71 -9.99 18.17 -2.43
CA ARG A 71 -11.03 19.14 -2.78
C ARG A 71 -12.16 19.22 -1.74
N GLY A 72 -12.05 18.47 -0.65
CA GLY A 72 -13.00 18.45 0.47
C GLY A 72 -14.03 17.32 0.43
N ASP A 73 -13.97 16.41 -0.56
CA ASP A 73 -14.81 15.21 -0.56
C ASP A 73 -14.02 13.98 -0.11
N GLU A 74 -13.90 13.85 1.21
CA GLU A 74 -13.12 12.80 1.88
C GLU A 74 -13.83 11.43 1.90
N LYS A 75 -15.15 11.40 1.73
CA LYS A 75 -15.97 10.20 1.94
C LYS A 75 -15.60 9.03 1.02
N PRO A 76 -15.32 9.24 -0.30
CA PRO A 76 -14.95 8.15 -1.19
C PRO A 76 -13.62 7.50 -0.78
N LEU A 77 -12.61 8.31 -0.45
CA LEU A 77 -11.31 7.79 -0.01
C LEU A 77 -11.44 7.04 1.32
N PHE A 78 -12.18 7.61 2.28
CA PHE A 78 -12.43 6.97 3.56
C PHE A 78 -13.03 5.57 3.39
N LYS A 79 -14.06 5.44 2.53
CA LYS A 79 -14.71 4.15 2.25
C LYS A 79 -13.77 3.14 1.62
N GLU A 80 -12.91 3.58 0.71
CA GLU A 80 -11.92 2.68 0.10
C GLU A 80 -10.90 2.22 1.15
N LEU A 81 -10.37 3.11 1.98
CA LEU A 81 -9.43 2.76 3.05
C LEU A 81 -10.06 1.82 4.08
N ASP A 82 -11.33 2.03 4.42
CA ASP A 82 -12.11 1.14 5.28
C ASP A 82 -12.25 -0.26 4.67
N ALA A 83 -12.60 -0.34 3.39
CA ALA A 83 -12.67 -1.62 2.67
C ALA A 83 -11.30 -2.32 2.62
N LEU A 84 -10.22 -1.59 2.30
CA LEU A 84 -8.86 -2.16 2.29
C LEU A 84 -8.46 -2.76 3.64
N LYS A 85 -8.92 -2.18 4.76
CA LYS A 85 -8.63 -2.69 6.12
C LYS A 85 -9.55 -3.85 6.50
N ASN A 86 -10.86 -3.66 6.36
CA ASN A 86 -11.86 -4.49 7.04
C ASN A 86 -12.53 -5.50 6.10
N ASP A 87 -12.56 -5.24 4.80
CA ASP A 87 -13.25 -6.08 3.80
C ASP A 87 -12.66 -5.88 2.40
N ILE A 88 -11.46 -6.43 2.19
CA ILE A 88 -10.71 -6.17 0.97
C ILE A 88 -11.47 -6.61 -0.29
N GLN A 89 -12.35 -7.60 -0.21
CA GLN A 89 -13.13 -8.08 -1.36
C GLN A 89 -14.09 -7.02 -1.92
N HIS A 90 -14.52 -6.08 -1.08
CA HIS A 90 -15.36 -4.94 -1.47
C HIS A 90 -14.56 -3.69 -1.86
N SER A 91 -13.22 -3.72 -1.76
CA SER A 91 -12.36 -2.62 -2.20
C SER A 91 -12.28 -2.49 -3.72
N MET A 92 -12.07 -1.28 -4.21
CA MET A 92 -11.76 -1.04 -5.63
C MET A 92 -10.47 -1.75 -6.05
N LEU A 93 -9.50 -1.93 -5.12
CA LEU A 93 -8.28 -2.71 -5.37
C LEU A 93 -8.61 -4.15 -5.76
N TYR A 94 -9.43 -4.84 -4.98
CA TYR A 94 -9.77 -6.23 -5.25
C TYR A 94 -10.58 -6.40 -6.52
N GLN A 95 -11.52 -5.48 -6.79
CA GLN A 95 -12.26 -5.46 -8.05
C GLN A 95 -11.32 -5.28 -9.25
N ASN A 96 -10.35 -4.36 -9.15
CA ASN A 96 -9.34 -4.19 -10.20
C ASN A 96 -8.51 -5.47 -10.41
N PHE A 97 -8.20 -6.21 -9.35
CA PHE A 97 -7.47 -7.48 -9.45
C PHE A 97 -8.29 -8.57 -10.13
N CYS A 98 -9.58 -8.67 -9.81
CA CYS A 98 -10.48 -9.59 -10.49
C CYS A 98 -10.55 -9.28 -11.99
N ASP A 99 -10.74 -8.01 -12.36
CA ASP A 99 -10.82 -7.59 -13.76
C ASP A 99 -9.51 -7.84 -14.55
N ARG A 100 -8.36 -7.69 -13.88
CA ARG A 100 -7.03 -7.73 -14.51
C ARG A 100 -6.43 -9.12 -14.59
N TYR A 101 -6.52 -9.88 -13.50
CA TYR A 101 -5.66 -11.02 -13.25
C TYR A 101 -6.43 -12.33 -13.11
N GLN A 102 -7.74 -12.30 -12.85
CA GLN A 102 -8.53 -13.52 -12.75
C GLN A 102 -8.54 -14.29 -14.08
N GLY A 103 -8.30 -15.59 -14.01
CA GLY A 103 -8.18 -16.50 -15.14
C GLY A 103 -6.88 -16.34 -15.95
N LYS A 104 -5.90 -15.60 -15.47
CA LYS A 104 -4.58 -15.45 -16.12
C LYS A 104 -3.57 -16.47 -15.57
N PRO A 105 -2.52 -16.82 -16.34
CA PRO A 105 -1.51 -17.79 -15.88
C PRO A 105 -0.87 -17.45 -14.53
N ASP A 106 -0.60 -16.16 -14.28
CA ASP A 106 0.06 -15.69 -13.04
C ASP A 106 -0.94 -15.16 -11.99
N GLU A 107 -2.22 -15.53 -12.09
CA GLU A 107 -3.28 -15.06 -11.18
C GLU A 107 -2.86 -15.18 -9.71
N GLU A 108 -2.32 -16.33 -9.32
CA GLU A 108 -1.90 -16.59 -7.93
C GLU A 108 -0.86 -15.58 -7.43
N ILE A 109 0.18 -15.27 -8.23
CA ILE A 109 1.23 -14.32 -7.86
C ILE A 109 0.65 -12.92 -7.69
N PHE A 110 -0.26 -12.51 -8.58
CA PHE A 110 -0.93 -11.22 -8.44
C PHE A 110 -1.80 -11.19 -7.19
N PHE A 111 -2.65 -12.19 -6.95
CA PHE A 111 -3.52 -12.21 -5.76
C PHE A 111 -2.74 -12.35 -4.45
N ASN A 112 -1.55 -12.96 -4.46
CA ASN A 112 -0.65 -12.97 -3.30
C ASN A 112 -0.22 -11.56 -2.86
N ALA A 113 -0.19 -10.57 -3.76
CA ALA A 113 0.10 -9.18 -3.42
C ALA A 113 -0.91 -8.54 -2.44
N LEU A 114 -2.06 -9.19 -2.21
CA LEU A 114 -3.08 -8.76 -1.25
C LEU A 114 -2.92 -9.38 0.15
N LEU A 115 -1.97 -10.30 0.34
CA LEU A 115 -1.69 -10.96 1.63
C LEU A 115 -0.86 -10.12 2.63
N PRO A 116 0.04 -9.21 2.21
CA PRO A 116 0.76 -8.36 3.15
C PRO A 116 -0.19 -7.52 4.02
N GLN A 117 0.20 -7.29 5.27
CA GLN A 117 -0.61 -6.51 6.21
C GLN A 117 -0.57 -5.01 5.87
N ASN A 118 -1.44 -4.25 6.51
CA ASN A 118 -1.47 -2.78 6.50
C ASN A 118 -1.60 -2.15 5.10
N ILE A 119 -2.44 -2.73 4.24
CA ILE A 119 -2.68 -2.23 2.88
C ILE A 119 -3.31 -0.83 2.91
N ALA A 120 -4.26 -0.58 3.81
CA ALA A 120 -4.87 0.74 3.98
C ALA A 120 -3.84 1.79 4.40
N GLU A 121 -2.96 1.46 5.34
CA GLU A 121 -1.87 2.32 5.80
C GLU A 121 -0.89 2.62 4.67
N LYS A 122 -0.49 1.61 3.89
CA LYS A 122 0.38 1.79 2.72
C LYS A 122 -0.25 2.75 1.71
N ALA A 123 -1.53 2.58 1.40
CA ALA A 123 -2.27 3.47 0.52
C ALA A 123 -2.33 4.91 1.07
N LEU A 124 -2.58 5.06 2.36
CA LEU A 124 -2.67 6.37 3.01
C LEU A 124 -1.30 7.08 3.08
N VAL A 125 -0.22 6.35 3.38
CA VAL A 125 1.15 6.86 3.35
C VAL A 125 1.54 7.28 1.93
N PHE A 126 1.20 6.48 0.91
CA PHE A 126 1.45 6.86 -0.48
C PHE A 126 0.79 8.19 -0.86
N LEU A 127 -0.48 8.37 -0.49
CA LEU A 127 -1.20 9.61 -0.73
C LEU A 127 -0.62 10.80 0.05
N PHE A 128 -0.14 10.57 1.27
CA PHE A 128 0.48 11.58 2.12
C PHE A 128 1.91 11.94 1.67
N CYS A 129 2.83 10.98 1.71
CA CYS A 129 4.26 11.18 1.44
C CYS A 129 4.58 11.41 -0.02
N GLU A 130 4.04 10.60 -0.93
CA GLU A 130 4.48 10.58 -2.32
C GLU A 130 3.63 11.48 -3.23
N GLN A 131 2.30 11.46 -3.06
CA GLN A 131 1.41 12.27 -3.89
C GLN A 131 1.10 13.65 -3.29
N ASN A 132 1.34 13.85 -1.99
CA ASN A 132 1.00 15.08 -1.27
C ASN A 132 -0.48 15.50 -1.44
N LEU A 133 -1.38 14.51 -1.46
CA LEU A 133 -2.83 14.69 -1.66
C LEU A 133 -3.61 14.66 -0.34
N VAL A 134 -3.03 14.10 0.71
CA VAL A 134 -3.63 14.06 2.05
C VAL A 134 -2.85 15.02 2.95
N PRO A 135 -3.47 16.03 3.57
CA PRO A 135 -2.84 16.84 4.60
C PRO A 135 -2.73 16.06 5.92
N GLU A 136 -1.80 16.46 6.79
CA GLU A 136 -1.53 15.74 8.05
C GLU A 136 -2.76 15.63 8.97
N GLU A 137 -3.59 16.66 9.02
CA GLU A 137 -4.84 16.64 9.79
C GLU A 137 -5.78 15.53 9.31
N MET A 138 -5.92 15.36 7.99
CA MET A 138 -6.76 14.32 7.38
C MET A 138 -6.16 12.93 7.61
N LEU A 139 -4.84 12.78 7.48
CA LEU A 139 -4.11 11.55 7.82
C LEU A 139 -4.46 11.11 9.25
N LEU A 140 -4.27 12.00 10.23
CA LEU A 140 -4.54 11.74 11.64
C LEU A 140 -6.02 11.39 11.90
N ARG A 141 -6.96 12.10 11.27
CA ARG A 141 -8.40 11.77 11.37
C ARG A 141 -8.71 10.38 10.81
N PHE A 142 -8.21 10.04 9.62
CA PHE A 142 -8.43 8.72 9.03
C PHE A 142 -7.79 7.61 9.86
N VAL A 143 -6.57 7.82 10.35
CA VAL A 143 -5.89 6.87 11.25
C VAL A 143 -6.71 6.61 12.50
N SER A 144 -7.25 7.65 13.12
CA SER A 144 -8.10 7.49 14.30
C SER A 144 -9.45 6.84 14.00
N GLN A 145 -10.15 7.26 12.94
CA GLN A 145 -11.49 6.78 12.63
C GLN A 145 -11.51 5.35 12.09
N LEU A 146 -10.47 4.95 11.37
CA LEU A 146 -10.31 3.61 10.83
C LEU A 146 -9.48 2.70 11.75
N ASP A 147 -9.00 3.19 12.90
CA ASP A 147 -8.17 2.45 13.85
C ASP A 147 -6.90 1.85 13.19
N LEU A 148 -6.24 2.62 12.33
CA LEU A 148 -5.06 2.16 11.58
C LEU A 148 -3.84 1.97 12.50
N ASP A 149 -2.92 1.08 12.13
CA ASP A 149 -1.74 0.76 12.95
C ASP A 149 -0.76 1.94 13.04
N THR A 150 -0.82 2.66 14.16
CA THR A 150 0.02 3.82 14.42
C THR A 150 1.50 3.46 14.58
N ASN A 151 1.84 2.26 15.02
CA ASN A 151 3.23 1.83 15.17
C ASN A 151 3.87 1.60 13.80
N TYR A 152 3.15 0.90 12.92
CA TYR A 152 3.55 0.72 11.53
C TYR A 152 3.69 2.08 10.82
N LEU A 153 2.65 2.92 10.91
CA LEU A 153 2.65 4.24 10.29
C LEU A 153 3.80 5.13 10.79
N ALA A 154 4.04 5.20 12.10
CA ALA A 154 5.12 6.01 12.67
C ALA A 154 6.49 5.60 12.11
N LYS A 155 6.74 4.29 11.99
CA LYS A 155 7.97 3.75 11.40
C LYS A 155 8.11 4.14 9.93
N VAL A 156 7.10 3.84 9.11
CA VAL A 156 7.17 4.08 7.66
C VAL A 156 7.24 5.58 7.33
N LEU A 157 6.51 6.43 8.06
CA LEU A 157 6.55 7.88 7.90
C LEU A 157 7.94 8.45 8.28
N ALA A 158 8.58 7.92 9.32
CA ALA A 158 9.95 8.29 9.67
C ALA A 158 10.97 7.85 8.60
N ASP A 159 10.82 6.64 8.06
CA ASP A 159 11.67 6.14 6.96
C ASP A 159 11.54 7.01 5.70
N ASN A 160 10.33 7.49 5.43
CA ASN A 160 10.01 8.45 4.35
C ASN A 160 10.35 9.91 4.68
N LYS A 161 11.06 10.17 5.78
CA LYS A 161 11.51 11.52 6.21
C LYS A 161 10.36 12.52 6.44
N ARG A 162 9.15 12.03 6.73
CA ARG A 162 7.97 12.84 7.03
C ARG A 162 7.25 12.30 8.28
N PRO A 163 7.91 12.32 9.45
CA PRO A 163 7.36 11.75 10.68
C PRO A 163 6.12 12.50 11.14
N VAL A 164 5.13 11.77 11.66
CA VAL A 164 3.89 12.31 12.25
C VAL A 164 3.71 11.68 13.63
N SER A 165 3.28 12.49 14.61
CA SER A 165 3.00 12.02 15.96
C SER A 165 1.55 11.61 16.11
N PHE A 166 1.30 10.36 16.52
CA PHE A 166 -0.03 9.83 16.81
C PHE A 166 -0.41 9.90 18.30
N ALA A 167 0.46 10.46 19.15
CA ALA A 167 0.29 10.47 20.61
C ALA A 167 -0.80 11.45 21.12
N GLN A 168 -1.30 12.34 20.26
CA GLN A 168 -2.40 13.25 20.58
C GLN A 168 -3.49 13.11 19.51
N PRO A 169 -4.49 12.23 19.73
CA PRO A 169 -5.71 12.34 18.94
C PRO A 169 -6.31 13.71 19.25
N PHE A 170 -6.56 14.49 18.20
CA PHE A 170 -7.02 15.86 18.31
C PHE A 170 -8.11 16.04 19.38
N LEU A 171 -7.93 17.02 20.27
CA LEU A 171 -9.01 17.58 21.08
C LEU A 171 -9.94 18.35 20.13
N PHE A 172 -10.95 17.68 19.56
CA PHE A 172 -12.06 18.34 18.88
C PHE A 172 -13.39 17.84 19.43
#